data_AF-A0A967BE02-F1
#
_entry.id   AF-A0A967BE02-F1
#
_cell.length_a   1.000
_cell.length_b   1.000
_cell.length_c   1.000
_cell.angle_alpha   90.00
_cell.angle_beta   90.00
_cell.angle_gamma   90.00
#
_symmetry.space_group_name_H-M   'P 1'
#
loop_
_entity.id
_entity.type
_entity.pdbx_description
1 polymer ?
#
loop_
_entity_poly.entity_id
_entity_poly.type
_entity_poly.pdbx_seq_one_letter_code
_entity_poly.pdbx_strand_id
1 'polypeptide(L)'
;MSQFTCNMTKAAYRNWAAAESLRNATAPDRITAGYLYGIAAECAIKATYRDISWTTDSRDGPVYAHFPKIKSKLRDVLSGRIGARFMRFTDQHFMEGWAIDMRYSDGTRPDAATIDRWRRDAQDAQSELP
;
A
#
# COMPACT_ATOMS: atom_id res chain seq x y z
N MET A 1 -15.30 8.04 -18.64
CA MET A 1 -13.89 8.14 -18.18
C MET A 1 -13.89 8.79 -16.80
N SER A 2 -12.99 8.39 -15.89
CA SER A 2 -12.89 9.02 -14.56
C SER A 2 -12.50 10.50 -14.70
N GLN A 3 -13.11 11.38 -13.92
CA GLN A 3 -12.76 12.81 -13.86
C GLN A 3 -11.37 13.06 -13.21
N PHE A 4 -10.74 12.03 -12.65
CA PHE A 4 -9.49 12.12 -11.92
C PHE A 4 -8.36 11.40 -12.66
N THR A 5 -7.21 12.08 -12.77
CA THR A 5 -5.98 11.48 -13.31
C THR A 5 -5.30 10.60 -12.26
N CYS A 6 -5.02 9.35 -12.62
CA CYS A 6 -4.30 8.43 -11.74
C CYS A 6 -2.81 8.79 -11.65
N ASN A 7 -2.36 9.18 -10.45
CA ASN A 7 -0.95 9.40 -10.12
C ASN A 7 -0.61 8.68 -8.82
N MET A 8 -0.03 7.48 -8.94
CA MET A 8 0.25 6.60 -7.81
C MET A 8 1.35 7.16 -6.90
N THR A 9 2.38 7.80 -7.44
CA THR A 9 3.44 8.45 -6.65
C THR A 9 2.87 9.56 -5.76
N LYS A 10 2.11 10.50 -6.34
CA LYS A 10 1.46 11.57 -5.55
C LYS A 10 0.44 11.00 -4.56
N ALA A 11 -0.26 9.93 -4.93
CA ALA A 11 -1.19 9.26 -4.04
C ALA A 11 -0.48 8.58 -2.86
N ALA A 12 0.70 7.99 -3.05
CA ALA A 12 1.48 7.42 -1.97
C ALA A 12 1.87 8.49 -0.95
N TYR A 13 2.51 9.57 -1.42
CA TYR A 13 2.95 10.68 -0.57
C TYR A 13 1.80 11.35 0.18
N ARG A 14 0.66 11.64 -0.49
CA ARG A 14 -0.47 12.32 0.19
C ARG A 14 -1.10 11.45 1.28
N ASN A 15 -1.24 10.14 1.04
CA ASN A 15 -1.87 9.25 2.01
C ASN A 15 -0.95 9.02 3.21
N TRP A 16 0.36 8.90 2.98
CA TRP A 16 1.35 8.87 4.06
C TRP A 16 1.33 10.13 4.91
N ALA A 17 1.39 11.30 4.27
CA ALA A 17 1.36 12.57 5.00
C ALA A 17 0.09 12.71 5.84
N ALA A 18 -1.07 12.33 5.28
CA ALA A 18 -2.33 12.33 6.02
C ALA A 18 -2.32 11.32 7.19
N ALA A 19 -1.77 10.12 7.00
CA ALA A 19 -1.61 9.13 8.06
C ALA A 19 -0.73 9.66 9.21
N GLU A 20 0.40 10.28 8.88
CA GLU A 20 1.29 10.91 9.85
C GLU A 20 0.60 12.05 10.61
N SER A 21 -0.16 12.90 9.92
CA SER A 21 -0.93 13.96 10.57
C SER A 21 -1.96 13.40 11.56
N LEU A 22 -2.70 12.36 11.19
CA LEU A 22 -3.70 11.74 12.07
C LEU A 22 -3.05 11.02 13.27
N ARG A 23 -1.94 10.31 13.03
CA ARG A 23 -1.21 9.61 14.09
C ARG A 23 -0.60 10.56 15.11
N ASN A 24 -0.14 11.73 14.67
CA ASN A 24 0.58 12.71 15.49
C ASN A 24 -0.32 13.86 16.00
N ALA A 25 -1.64 13.81 15.75
CA ALA A 25 -2.59 14.80 16.26
C ALA A 25 -2.73 14.73 17.79
N THR A 26 -3.21 15.81 18.41
CA THR A 26 -3.50 15.86 19.87
C THR A 26 -4.46 14.77 20.32
N ALA A 27 -5.46 14.45 19.47
CA ALA A 27 -6.33 13.29 19.61
C ALA A 27 -6.07 12.36 18.41
N PRO A 28 -5.18 11.36 18.53
CA PRO A 28 -4.79 10.53 17.40
C PRO A 28 -5.92 9.63 16.88
N ASP A 29 -6.16 9.68 15.57
CA ASP A 29 -6.97 8.66 14.88
C ASP A 29 -6.04 7.61 14.27
N ARG A 30 -5.64 6.65 15.10
CA ARG A 30 -4.67 5.61 14.72
C ARG A 30 -5.24 4.61 13.74
N ILE A 31 -6.55 4.34 13.79
CA ILE A 31 -7.18 3.37 12.88
C ILE A 31 -7.20 3.95 11.47
N THR A 32 -7.65 5.19 11.31
CA THR A 32 -7.64 5.85 10.01
C THR A 32 -6.20 6.03 9.51
N ALA A 33 -5.24 6.34 10.39
CA ALA A 33 -3.82 6.33 10.02
C ALA A 33 -3.36 4.95 9.51
N GLY A 34 -3.71 3.86 10.20
CA GLY A 34 -3.45 2.48 9.78
C GLY A 34 -3.99 2.15 8.40
N TYR A 35 -5.23 2.54 8.13
CA TYR A 35 -5.85 2.43 6.82
C TYR A 35 -5.05 3.19 5.75
N LEU A 36 -4.70 4.45 6.02
CA LEU A 36 -3.95 5.28 5.08
C LEU A 36 -2.52 4.79 4.83
N TYR A 37 -1.87 4.14 5.80
CA TYR A 37 -0.56 3.50 5.59
C TYR A 37 -0.63 2.40 4.53
N GLY A 38 -1.63 1.52 4.58
CA GLY A 38 -1.77 0.49 3.54
C GLY A 38 -2.10 1.06 2.17
N ILE A 39 -2.95 2.09 2.08
CA ILE A 39 -3.19 2.80 0.81
C ILE A 39 -1.88 3.43 0.30
N ALA A 40 -1.09 4.06 1.17
CA ALA A 40 0.19 4.65 0.80
C ALA A 40 1.16 3.60 0.23
N ALA A 41 1.27 2.44 0.90
CA ALA A 41 2.12 1.35 0.44
C ALA A 41 1.65 0.74 -0.89
N GLU A 42 0.35 0.50 -1.06
CA GLU A 42 -0.19 0.03 -2.33
C GLU A 42 0.10 0.99 -3.48
N CYS A 43 -0.11 2.29 -3.26
CA CYS A 43 0.21 3.31 -4.24
C CYS A 43 1.70 3.34 -4.55
N ALA A 44 2.57 3.24 -3.54
CA ALA A 44 4.01 3.25 -3.74
C ALA A 44 4.46 2.05 -4.60
N ILE A 45 4.03 0.84 -4.23
CA ILE A 45 4.26 -0.39 -5.00
C ILE A 45 3.76 -0.22 -6.43
N LYS A 46 2.51 0.19 -6.64
CA LYS A 46 1.93 0.37 -7.99
C LYS A 46 2.68 1.40 -8.83
N ALA A 47 3.23 2.44 -8.20
CA ALA A 47 4.04 3.44 -8.90
C ALA A 47 5.39 2.84 -9.36
N THR A 48 6.07 2.10 -8.49
CA THR A 48 7.35 1.44 -8.79
C THR A 48 7.23 0.43 -9.95
N TYR A 49 6.06 -0.18 -10.12
CA TYR A 49 5.81 -1.20 -11.14
C TYR A 49 5.05 -0.72 -12.38
N ARG A 50 4.84 0.59 -12.52
CA ARG A 50 4.04 1.18 -13.60
C ARG A 50 4.60 0.89 -14.99
N ASP A 51 5.92 0.71 -15.09
CA ASP A 51 6.63 0.51 -16.35
C ASP A 51 6.80 -0.98 -16.72
N ILE A 52 6.32 -1.91 -15.87
CA ILE A 52 6.27 -3.32 -16.24
C ILE A 52 4.99 -3.54 -17.07
N SER A 53 5.08 -4.34 -18.14
CA SER A 53 3.98 -4.59 -19.09
C SER A 53 2.74 -5.30 -18.51
N TRP A 54 2.76 -5.70 -17.23
CA TRP A 54 1.63 -6.29 -16.49
C TRP A 54 0.53 -5.29 -16.07
N THR A 55 0.72 -3.98 -16.27
CA THR A 55 -0.29 -2.94 -16.02
C THR A 55 -1.24 -2.74 -17.20
N THR A 56 -1.48 -3.78 -18.01
CA THR A 56 -2.59 -3.76 -18.96
C THR A 56 -3.87 -3.39 -18.22
N ASP A 57 -4.66 -2.50 -18.79
CA ASP A 57 -5.88 -1.83 -18.27
C ASP A 57 -7.04 -2.79 -17.91
N SER A 58 -6.77 -4.07 -17.66
CA SER A 58 -7.76 -5.02 -17.17
C SER A 58 -8.09 -4.70 -15.71
N ARG A 59 -9.38 -4.77 -15.36
CA ARG A 59 -9.86 -4.64 -13.97
C ARG A 59 -9.26 -5.71 -13.04
N ASP A 60 -8.76 -6.80 -13.61
CA ASP A 60 -8.05 -7.86 -12.90
C ASP A 60 -6.56 -7.57 -12.73
N GLY A 61 -6.07 -6.44 -13.26
CA GLY A 61 -4.69 -6.02 -13.16
C GLY A 61 -4.26 -5.68 -11.72
N PRO A 62 -2.96 -5.67 -11.45
CA PRO A 62 -2.40 -5.35 -10.13
C PRO A 62 -2.66 -3.92 -9.69
N VAL A 63 -2.84 -3.01 -10.64
CA VAL A 63 -3.23 -1.61 -10.41
C VAL A 63 -4.53 -1.52 -9.60
N TYR A 64 -5.45 -2.46 -9.80
CA TYR A 64 -6.73 -2.54 -9.08
C TYR A 64 -6.72 -3.50 -7.89
N ALA A 65 -5.65 -4.27 -7.71
CA ALA A 65 -5.54 -5.18 -6.57
C ALA A 65 -5.21 -4.41 -5.29
N HIS A 66 -5.77 -4.90 -4.19
CA HIS A 66 -5.44 -4.47 -2.83
C HIS A 66 -4.68 -5.59 -2.11
N PHE A 67 -4.06 -5.30 -0.97
CA PHE A 67 -3.60 -6.36 -0.08
C PHE A 67 -4.78 -7.27 0.36
N PRO A 68 -4.55 -8.59 0.51
CA PRO A 68 -3.29 -9.31 0.24
C PRO A 68 -3.08 -9.66 -1.25
N LYS A 69 -4.10 -9.53 -2.11
CA LYS A 69 -4.11 -9.96 -3.52
C LYS A 69 -2.97 -9.37 -4.35
N ILE A 70 -2.56 -8.13 -4.07
CA ILE A 70 -1.42 -7.49 -4.76
C ILE A 70 -0.12 -8.28 -4.59
N LYS A 71 0.11 -8.93 -3.43
CA LYS A 71 1.31 -9.74 -3.18
C LYS A 71 1.41 -10.94 -4.11
N SER A 72 0.30 -11.65 -4.33
CA SER A 72 0.29 -12.79 -5.25
C SER A 72 0.56 -12.33 -6.67
N LYS A 73 -0.09 -11.26 -7.11
CA LYS A 73 0.15 -10.70 -8.46
C LYS A 73 1.58 -10.26 -8.65
N LEU A 74 2.19 -9.65 -7.63
CA LEU A 74 3.60 -9.30 -7.65
C LEU A 74 4.48 -10.54 -7.82
N ARG A 75 4.24 -11.59 -7.01
CA ARG A 75 5.00 -12.85 -7.10
C ARG A 75 4.94 -13.46 -8.49
N ASP A 76 3.77 -13.46 -9.12
CA ASP A 76 3.56 -14.00 -10.47
C ASP A 76 4.38 -13.25 -11.53
N VAL A 77 4.66 -11.96 -11.32
CA VAL A 77 5.39 -11.11 -12.27
C VAL A 77 6.88 -10.99 -11.96
N LEU A 78 7.29 -11.21 -10.71
CA LEU A 78 8.69 -11.16 -10.29
C LEU A 78 9.49 -12.43 -10.65
N SER A 79 8.95 -13.35 -11.46
CA SER A 79 9.71 -14.46 -12.02
C SER A 79 10.78 -13.96 -13.03
N GLY A 80 11.92 -13.48 -12.52
CA GLY A 80 13.05 -12.96 -13.31
C GLY A 80 14.06 -12.14 -12.49
N ARG A 81 15.22 -11.80 -13.07
CA ARG A 81 16.35 -11.11 -12.39
C ARG A 81 16.03 -9.70 -11.84
N ILE A 82 14.99 -9.04 -12.36
CA ILE A 82 14.53 -7.71 -11.87
C ILE A 82 13.76 -7.85 -10.54
N GLY A 83 13.34 -9.06 -10.16
CA GLY A 83 12.45 -9.28 -9.03
C GLY A 83 13.07 -9.14 -7.63
N ALA A 84 14.38 -9.30 -7.49
CA ALA A 84 15.03 -9.44 -6.17
C ALA A 84 14.85 -8.21 -5.26
N ARG A 85 14.93 -7.00 -5.80
CA ARG A 85 14.74 -5.73 -5.05
C ARG A 85 13.35 -5.64 -4.41
N PHE A 86 12.37 -6.28 -5.05
CA PHE A 86 10.97 -6.09 -4.72
C PHE A 86 10.27 -7.33 -4.16
N MET A 87 10.98 -8.46 -4.11
CA MET A 87 10.53 -9.69 -3.44
C MET A 87 10.10 -9.42 -1.99
N ARG A 88 10.71 -8.44 -1.32
CA ARG A 88 10.33 -8.06 0.05
C ARG A 88 8.87 -7.63 0.20
N PHE A 89 8.25 -7.06 -0.85
CA PHE A 89 6.84 -6.68 -0.82
C PHE A 89 5.89 -7.88 -1.01
N THR A 90 6.43 -9.03 -1.42
CA THR A 90 5.69 -10.29 -1.49
C THR A 90 5.79 -11.12 -0.22
N ASP A 91 6.61 -10.67 0.74
CA ASP A 91 6.79 -11.30 2.03
C ASP A 91 5.45 -11.39 2.77
N GLN A 92 5.25 -12.48 3.52
CA GLN A 92 4.01 -12.73 4.24
C GLN A 92 3.75 -11.67 5.32
N HIS A 93 4.81 -11.17 5.97
CA HIS A 93 4.74 -10.22 7.08
C HIS A 93 4.55 -8.77 6.62
N PHE A 94 4.95 -8.43 5.40
CA PHE A 94 4.77 -7.08 4.86
C PHE A 94 3.28 -6.72 4.76
N MET A 95 2.77 -5.73 5.47
CA MET A 95 1.32 -5.43 5.52
C MET A 95 0.46 -6.64 5.95
N GLU A 96 0.99 -7.49 6.82
CA GLU A 96 0.25 -8.62 7.39
C GLU A 96 -1.00 -8.14 8.14
N GLY A 97 -2.14 -8.77 7.85
CA GLY A 97 -3.43 -8.43 8.46
C GLY A 97 -4.06 -7.13 7.96
N TRP A 98 -3.41 -6.35 7.08
CA TRP A 98 -4.03 -5.19 6.47
C TRP A 98 -4.98 -5.62 5.35
N ALA A 99 -6.16 -5.02 5.29
CA ALA A 99 -7.11 -5.23 4.21
C ALA A 99 -7.96 -3.97 3.98
N ILE A 100 -8.38 -3.76 2.73
CA ILE A 100 -9.11 -2.56 2.30
C ILE A 100 -10.48 -2.40 2.99
N ASP A 101 -11.07 -3.52 3.43
CA ASP A 101 -12.36 -3.61 4.11
C ASP A 101 -12.36 -3.01 5.52
N MET A 102 -11.18 -2.77 6.12
CA MET A 102 -11.05 -2.10 7.41
C MET A 102 -11.70 -0.71 7.44
N ARG A 103 -11.91 -0.09 6.26
CA ARG A 103 -12.69 1.15 6.08
C ARG A 103 -14.10 1.05 6.69
N TYR A 104 -14.66 -0.15 6.74
CA TYR A 104 -15.99 -0.43 7.26
C TYR A 104 -15.95 -1.10 8.65
N SER A 105 -14.78 -1.16 9.28
CA SER A 105 -14.65 -1.67 10.65
C SER A 105 -15.25 -0.69 11.66
N ASP A 106 -15.56 -1.19 12.85
CA ASP A 106 -16.01 -0.40 14.01
C ASP A 106 -14.87 0.41 14.68
N GLY A 107 -13.65 0.34 14.14
CA GLY A 107 -12.49 1.03 14.68
C GLY A 107 -11.91 0.45 15.97
N THR A 108 -12.34 -0.75 16.40
CA THR A 108 -11.80 -1.40 17.60
C THR A 108 -10.53 -2.22 17.34
N ARG A 109 -10.22 -2.45 16.06
CA ARG A 109 -9.05 -3.21 15.58
C ARG A 109 -8.43 -2.51 14.38
N PRO A 110 -7.12 -2.71 14.14
CA PRO A 110 -6.17 -3.52 14.92
C PRO A 110 -5.58 -2.77 16.13
N ASP A 111 -4.68 -3.44 16.86
CA ASP A 111 -3.91 -2.82 17.94
C ASP A 111 -2.83 -1.84 17.44
N ALA A 112 -2.31 -1.03 18.36
CA ALA A 112 -1.30 -0.02 18.05
C ALA A 112 0.01 -0.62 17.49
N ALA A 113 0.42 -1.79 17.98
CA ALA A 113 1.64 -2.46 17.52
C ALA A 113 1.54 -2.88 16.05
N THR A 114 0.36 -3.30 15.62
CA THR A 114 0.05 -3.65 14.24
C THR A 114 0.06 -2.42 13.35
N ILE A 115 -0.51 -1.31 13.81
CA ILE A 115 -0.49 -0.03 13.08
C ILE A 115 0.96 0.47 12.91
N ASP A 116 1.79 0.37 13.95
CA ASP A 116 3.20 0.76 13.86
C ASP A 116 4.01 -0.18 12.93
N ARG A 117 3.62 -1.46 12.80
CA ARG A 117 4.18 -2.34 11.76
C ARG A 117 3.80 -1.86 10.36
N TRP A 118 2.51 -1.62 10.12
CA TRP A 118 2.05 -1.11 8.82
C TRP A 118 2.68 0.23 8.44
N ARG A 119 2.92 1.11 9.43
CA ARG A 119 3.67 2.35 9.20
C ARG A 119 5.08 2.08 8.67
N ARG A 120 5.82 1.16 9.29
CA ARG A 120 7.17 0.79 8.82
C ARG A 120 7.13 0.20 7.41
N ASP A 121 6.21 -0.73 7.16
CA ASP A 121 6.04 -1.34 5.84
C ASP A 121 5.71 -0.29 4.76
N ALA A 122 4.84 0.68 5.08
CA ALA A 122 4.50 1.78 4.18
C ALA A 122 5.67 2.75 3.94
N GLN A 123 6.54 2.93 4.94
CA GLN A 123 7.77 3.69 4.79
C GLN A 123 8.74 2.98 3.84
N ASP A 124 8.91 1.67 4.02
CA ASP A 124 9.77 0.82 3.18
C ASP A 124 9.27 0.73 1.73
N ALA A 125 7.95 0.82 1.50
CA ALA A 125 7.41 0.93 0.16
C ALA A 125 7.69 2.32 -0.45
N GLN A 126 7.53 3.38 0.34
CA GLN A 126 7.77 4.75 -0.14
C GLN A 126 9.24 5.06 -0.43
N SER A 127 10.19 4.45 0.27
CA SER A 127 11.62 4.65 0.00
C SER A 127 12.04 4.19 -1.41
N GLU A 128 11.18 3.47 -2.11
CA GLU A 128 11.40 3.02 -3.50
C GLU A 128 10.90 4.02 -4.54
N LEU A 129 10.19 5.07 -4.11
CA LEU A 129 9.75 6.14 -4.99
C LEU A 129 10.92 7.09 -5.32
N PRO A 130 10.93 7.67 -6.53
CA PRO A 130 11.86 8.75 -6.87
C PRO A 130 11.54 10.06 -6.14
#